data_AF-A0A7X6DLV2-F1
#
_entry.id   AF-A0A7X6DLV2-F1
#
_cell.length_a   1.000
_cell.length_b   1.000
_cell.length_c   1.000
_cell.angle_alpha   90.00
_cell.angle_beta   90.00
_cell.angle_gamma   90.00
#
_symmetry.space_group_name_H-M   'P 1'
#
loop_
_entity.id
_entity.type
_entity.pdbx_description
1 polymer ?
#
loop_
_entity_poly.entity_id
_entity_poly.type
_entity_poly.pdbx_seq_one_letter_code
_entity_poly.pdbx_strand_id
1 'polypeptide(L)'
;MDPIRRLARSALALILLFTQLTACITTYRDFPETALDQTLPPKRDGVLYYTIQKFPILDAGGFHTLNKRFRENAVFSETIKAQEPPAKGMYCLVEVEYKPLSLPALIFGYLSVSTLGLIPAYSGNDGYWVRYQVFFDQQRIKTYEYQVTRKFGLWLFLLPFAWINLATYSEEDVFTATTHQFFLDALKDKTFDQEV
;
A
#
# COMPACT_ATOMS: atom_id res chain seq x y z
N MET A 1 21.38 40.20 -13.00
CA MET A 1 20.20 39.29 -12.91
C MET A 1 19.49 39.60 -11.60
N ASP A 2 18.28 40.16 -11.65
CA ASP A 2 17.60 40.65 -10.45
C ASP A 2 17.22 39.53 -9.48
N PRO A 3 17.60 39.64 -8.18
CA PRO A 3 17.26 38.63 -7.17
C PRO A 3 15.75 38.45 -7.00
N ILE A 4 14.97 39.51 -7.20
CA ILE A 4 13.50 39.49 -7.15
C ILE A 4 12.90 38.61 -8.26
N ARG A 5 13.47 38.66 -9.48
CA ARG A 5 13.01 37.81 -10.60
C ARG A 5 13.35 36.34 -10.40
N ARG A 6 14.46 36.02 -9.70
CA ARG A 6 14.80 34.65 -9.33
C ARG A 6 13.84 34.10 -8.28
N LEU A 7 13.57 34.89 -7.23
CA LEU A 7 12.65 34.51 -6.15
C LEU A 7 11.23 34.26 -6.68
N ALA A 8 10.71 35.15 -7.55
CA ALA A 8 9.39 35.00 -8.14
C ALA A 8 9.25 33.74 -9.02
N ARG A 9 10.30 33.40 -9.78
CA ARG A 9 10.33 32.16 -10.59
C ARG A 9 10.37 30.92 -9.72
N SER A 10 11.16 30.92 -8.66
CA SER A 10 11.23 29.81 -7.70
C SER A 10 9.89 29.61 -6.97
N ALA A 11 9.24 30.71 -6.54
CA ALA A 11 7.93 30.65 -5.92
C ALA A 11 6.85 30.12 -6.87
N LEU A 12 6.84 30.58 -8.12
CA LEU A 12 5.91 30.09 -9.15
C LEU A 12 6.14 28.59 -9.43
N ALA A 13 7.40 28.14 -9.52
CA ALA A 13 7.72 26.73 -9.71
C ALA A 13 7.23 25.86 -8.54
N LEU A 14 7.38 26.34 -7.29
CA LEU A 14 6.87 25.66 -6.10
C LEU A 14 5.35 25.58 -6.09
N ILE A 15 4.66 26.66 -6.46
CA ILE A 15 3.19 26.69 -6.56
C ILE A 15 2.71 25.71 -7.63
N LEU A 16 3.32 25.71 -8.81
CA LEU A 16 2.97 24.78 -9.89
C LEU A 16 3.21 23.33 -9.45
N LEU A 17 4.34 23.03 -8.80
CA LEU A 17 4.61 21.71 -8.27
C LEU A 17 3.58 21.28 -7.21
N PHE A 18 3.23 22.17 -6.28
CA PHE A 18 2.22 21.91 -5.27
C PHE A 18 0.85 21.63 -5.89
N THR A 19 0.44 22.40 -6.90
CA THR A 19 -0.83 22.16 -7.60
C THR A 19 -0.89 20.82 -8.32
N GLN A 20 0.23 20.33 -8.88
CA GLN A 20 0.26 18.99 -9.49
C GLN A 20 0.05 17.88 -8.47
N LEU A 21 0.59 18.05 -7.25
CA LEU A 21 0.44 17.05 -6.19
C LEU A 21 -0.98 17.04 -5.62
N THR A 22 -1.64 18.20 -5.53
CA THR A 22 -2.99 18.31 -4.95
C THR A 22 -4.12 18.10 -5.96
N ALA A 23 -3.85 18.18 -7.26
CA ALA A 23 -4.85 17.96 -8.32
C ALA A 23 -5.13 16.46 -8.59
N CYS A 24 -4.50 15.57 -7.83
CA CYS A 24 -4.71 14.14 -7.89
C CYS A 24 -5.74 13.70 -6.85
N ILE A 25 -6.79 13.01 -7.28
CA ILE A 25 -7.73 12.31 -6.40
C ILE A 25 -7.46 10.83 -6.53
N THR A 26 -7.17 10.15 -5.42
CA THR A 26 -6.89 8.71 -5.38
C THR A 26 -7.78 8.03 -4.36
N THR A 27 -8.29 6.86 -4.71
CA THR A 27 -9.05 6.00 -3.80
C THR A 27 -8.78 4.54 -4.10
N TYR A 28 -9.07 3.67 -3.14
CA TYR A 28 -8.83 2.23 -3.22
C TYR A 28 -10.13 1.46 -3.03
N ARG A 29 -10.23 0.28 -3.65
CA ARG A 29 -11.38 -0.62 -3.64
C ARG A 29 -10.95 -2.09 -3.71
N ASP A 30 -11.92 -2.98 -3.56
CA ASP A 30 -11.81 -4.43 -3.67
C ASP A 30 -10.91 -5.06 -2.59
N PHE A 31 -10.59 -4.31 -1.54
CA PHE A 31 -9.85 -4.78 -0.37
C PHE A 31 -10.83 -5.07 0.79
N PRO A 32 -10.42 -5.83 1.83
CA PRO A 32 -11.31 -6.22 2.93
C PRO A 32 -11.57 -5.06 3.90
N GLU A 33 -12.35 -4.07 3.49
CA GLU A 33 -12.67 -2.85 4.26
C GLU A 33 -13.18 -3.15 5.68
N THR A 34 -14.01 -4.19 5.83
CA THR A 34 -14.57 -4.62 7.12
C THR A 34 -13.51 -5.11 8.10
N ALA A 35 -12.29 -5.43 7.64
CA ALA A 35 -11.19 -5.76 8.52
C ALA A 35 -10.65 -4.53 9.28
N LEU A 36 -10.92 -3.30 8.84
CA LEU A 36 -10.46 -2.10 9.56
C LEU A 36 -11.08 -1.98 10.95
N ASP A 37 -12.33 -2.42 11.10
CA ASP A 37 -13.10 -2.28 12.34
C ASP A 37 -13.04 -3.53 13.24
N GLN A 38 -12.41 -4.61 12.77
CA GLN A 38 -12.32 -5.84 13.53
C GLN A 38 -11.27 -5.72 14.64
N THR A 39 -11.39 -6.56 15.66
CA THR A 39 -10.35 -6.72 16.68
C THR A 39 -9.65 -8.04 16.44
N LEU A 40 -8.31 -8.00 16.38
CA LEU A 40 -7.53 -9.23 16.38
C LEU A 40 -7.72 -9.99 17.70
N PRO A 41 -7.73 -11.32 17.65
CA PRO A 41 -7.77 -12.14 18.85
C PRO A 41 -6.47 -11.98 19.67
N PRO A 42 -6.48 -12.44 20.93
CA PRO A 42 -5.34 -12.32 21.83
C PRO A 42 -4.06 -12.90 21.25
N LYS A 43 -2.93 -12.31 21.65
CA LYS A 43 -1.60 -12.80 21.29
C LYS A 43 -1.43 -14.25 21.75
N ARG A 44 -0.81 -15.04 20.91
CA ARG A 44 -0.41 -16.43 21.14
C ARG A 44 1.09 -16.47 21.41
N ASP A 45 1.52 -17.40 22.25
CA ASP A 45 2.94 -17.60 22.50
C ASP A 45 3.66 -18.07 21.23
N GLY A 46 4.87 -17.55 21.01
CA GLY A 46 5.68 -17.86 19.84
C GLY A 46 6.18 -16.63 19.10
N VAL A 47 7.09 -16.89 18.16
CA VAL A 47 7.77 -15.89 17.34
C VAL A 47 7.31 -16.04 15.89
N LEU A 48 6.86 -14.96 15.28
CA LEU A 48 6.66 -14.87 13.83
C LEU A 48 7.79 -14.05 13.20
N TYR A 49 8.56 -14.70 12.35
CA TYR A 49 9.53 -14.02 11.50
C TYR A 49 8.82 -13.45 10.27
N TYR A 50 9.22 -12.28 9.80
CA TYR A 50 8.65 -11.71 8.59
C TYR A 50 9.64 -10.92 7.74
N THR A 51 9.39 -10.92 6.44
CA THR A 51 10.10 -10.09 5.46
C THR A 51 9.07 -9.44 4.55
N ILE A 52 9.24 -8.14 4.29
CA ILE A 52 8.43 -7.41 3.29
C ILE A 52 9.35 -7.13 2.11
N GLN A 53 9.00 -7.66 0.94
CA GLN A 53 9.73 -7.36 -0.29
C GLN A 53 9.62 -5.87 -0.63
N LYS A 54 10.66 -5.38 -1.30
CA LYS A 54 10.70 -3.98 -1.74
C LYS A 54 9.58 -3.74 -2.75
N PHE A 55 8.85 -2.63 -2.57
CA PHE A 55 7.78 -2.27 -3.49
C PHE A 55 8.38 -1.92 -4.86
N PRO A 56 7.78 -2.41 -5.97
CA PRO A 56 8.31 -2.19 -7.32
C PRO A 56 8.03 -0.76 -7.84
N ILE A 57 7.23 0.03 -7.13
CA ILE A 57 6.79 1.37 -7.54
C ILE A 57 6.87 2.37 -6.36
N LEU A 58 6.48 3.62 -6.62
CA LEU A 58 6.31 4.65 -5.59
C LEU A 58 5.39 4.14 -4.47
N ASP A 59 5.93 4.14 -3.26
CA ASP A 59 5.27 3.80 -2.01
C ASP A 59 4.73 5.09 -1.38
N ALA A 60 3.43 5.14 -1.13
CA ALA A 60 2.73 6.26 -0.49
C ALA A 60 2.51 6.00 1.02
N GLY A 61 3.33 5.14 1.63
CA GLY A 61 3.26 4.79 3.06
C GLY A 61 2.88 3.33 3.32
N GLY A 62 2.58 2.56 2.28
CA GLY A 62 2.27 1.14 2.37
C GLY A 62 3.37 0.28 3.00
N PHE A 63 4.64 0.47 2.60
CA PHE A 63 5.73 -0.32 3.20
C PHE A 63 5.89 -0.02 4.70
N HIS A 64 5.81 1.27 5.07
CA HIS A 64 5.85 1.67 6.47
C HIS A 64 4.70 1.06 7.25
N THR A 65 3.47 1.12 6.69
CA THR A 65 2.26 0.57 7.28
C THR A 65 2.36 -0.93 7.49
N LEU A 66 2.80 -1.71 6.49
CA LEU A 66 3.03 -3.14 6.64
C LEU A 66 4.01 -3.43 7.79
N ASN A 67 5.16 -2.74 7.82
CA ASN A 67 6.14 -2.94 8.90
C ASN A 67 5.58 -2.55 10.27
N LYS A 68 4.77 -1.51 10.34
CA LYS A 68 4.10 -1.08 11.58
C LYS A 68 3.11 -2.15 12.05
N ARG A 69 2.24 -2.64 11.15
CA ARG A 69 1.21 -3.63 11.48
C ARG A 69 1.76 -4.98 11.89
N PHE A 70 2.83 -5.47 11.24
CA PHE A 70 3.50 -6.69 11.71
C PHE A 70 4.11 -6.54 13.10
N ARG A 71 4.60 -5.34 13.47
CA ARG A 71 5.19 -5.11 14.80
C ARG A 71 4.15 -4.89 15.90
N GLU A 72 3.08 -4.17 15.60
CA GLU A 72 2.07 -3.75 16.59
C GLU A 72 0.96 -4.78 16.77
N ASN A 73 0.50 -5.38 15.67
CA ASN A 73 -0.76 -6.11 15.59
C ASN A 73 -0.56 -7.60 15.30
N ALA A 74 0.63 -8.15 15.49
CA ALA A 74 0.80 -9.56 15.24
C ALA A 74 0.15 -10.40 16.35
N VAL A 75 -0.59 -11.40 15.89
CA VAL A 75 -1.20 -12.49 16.66
C VAL A 75 -0.18 -13.27 17.52
N PHE A 76 1.12 -13.01 17.35
CA PHE A 76 2.21 -13.65 18.07
C PHE A 76 2.73 -12.75 19.20
N SER A 77 3.23 -13.37 20.26
CA SER A 77 3.86 -12.70 21.41
C SER A 77 5.04 -11.84 20.97
N GLU A 78 5.80 -12.32 19.98
CA GLU A 78 6.95 -11.64 19.41
C GLU A 78 6.94 -11.72 17.88
N THR A 79 7.39 -10.64 17.24
CA THR A 79 7.61 -10.59 15.79
C THR A 79 8.95 -10.02 15.45
N ILE A 80 9.68 -10.71 14.59
CA ILE A 80 11.04 -10.35 14.24
C ILE A 80 11.12 -10.15 12.73
N LYS A 81 11.56 -8.96 12.32
CA LYS A 81 11.87 -8.72 10.91
C LYS A 81 13.15 -9.47 10.55
N ALA A 82 13.05 -10.43 9.63
CA ALA A 82 14.20 -11.20 9.17
C ALA A 82 14.79 -10.59 7.89
N GLN A 83 16.10 -10.75 7.69
CA GLN A 83 16.75 -10.41 6.41
C GLN A 83 16.69 -11.60 5.44
N GLU A 84 16.76 -12.81 5.98
CA GLU A 84 16.66 -14.07 5.26
C GLU A 84 15.64 -14.98 5.96
N PRO A 85 14.98 -15.91 5.23
CA PRO A 85 14.07 -16.87 5.85
C PRO A 85 14.77 -17.68 6.96
N PRO A 86 14.18 -17.79 8.16
CA PRO A 86 14.79 -18.56 9.24
C PRO A 86 14.80 -20.06 8.90
N ALA A 87 15.76 -20.78 9.45
CA ALA A 87 15.87 -22.22 9.21
C ALA A 87 14.71 -23.02 9.81
N LYS A 88 14.15 -22.53 10.92
CA LYS A 88 13.03 -23.12 11.67
C LYS A 88 12.03 -22.07 12.14
N GLY A 89 10.80 -22.50 12.37
CA GLY A 89 9.71 -21.70 12.92
C GLY A 89 8.83 -21.05 11.86
N MET A 90 7.87 -20.24 12.34
CA MET A 90 6.90 -19.52 11.50
C MET A 90 7.56 -18.34 10.80
N TYR A 91 7.40 -18.29 9.48
CA TYR A 91 7.89 -17.20 8.65
C TYR A 91 6.83 -16.70 7.67
N CYS A 92 6.70 -15.39 7.53
CA CYS A 92 5.81 -14.76 6.56
C CYS A 92 6.60 -13.87 5.59
N LEU A 93 6.52 -14.19 4.31
CA LEU A 93 6.99 -13.33 3.22
C LEU A 93 5.81 -12.53 2.68
N VAL A 94 5.92 -11.20 2.75
CA VAL A 94 4.94 -10.28 2.19
C VAL A 94 5.46 -9.75 0.86
N GLU A 95 4.71 -9.99 -0.21
CA GLU A 95 4.99 -9.51 -1.55
C GLU A 95 3.88 -8.57 -2.01
N VAL A 96 4.28 -7.48 -2.64
CA VAL A 96 3.35 -6.50 -3.21
C VAL A 96 3.69 -6.36 -4.68
N GLU A 97 2.86 -6.94 -5.53
CA GLU A 97 3.00 -6.82 -6.98
C GLU A 97 2.10 -5.70 -7.50
N TYR A 98 2.66 -4.84 -8.34
CA TYR A 98 1.89 -3.77 -8.95
C TYR A 98 1.06 -4.30 -10.11
N LYS A 99 -0.25 -3.99 -10.09
CA LYS A 99 -1.13 -4.19 -11.24
C LYS A 99 -0.96 -2.99 -12.18
N PRO A 100 -0.41 -3.19 -13.40
CA PRO A 100 -0.03 -2.09 -14.27
C PRO A 100 -1.21 -1.23 -14.71
N LEU A 101 -0.94 0.04 -15.00
CA LEU A 101 -1.91 0.92 -15.66
C LEU A 101 -2.26 0.35 -17.04
N SER A 102 -3.49 0.63 -17.49
CA SER A 102 -3.82 0.45 -18.91
C SER A 102 -2.97 1.39 -19.78
N LEU A 103 -2.69 0.98 -21.02
CA LEU A 103 -1.93 1.82 -21.95
C LEU A 103 -2.53 3.23 -22.13
N PRO A 104 -3.87 3.40 -22.27
CA PRO A 104 -4.47 4.73 -22.27
C PRO A 104 -4.17 5.52 -21.00
N ALA A 105 -4.35 4.92 -19.81
CA ALA A 105 -4.09 5.62 -18.55
C ALA A 105 -2.62 6.06 -18.41
N LEU A 106 -1.68 5.26 -18.91
CA LEU A 106 -0.26 5.63 -18.95
C LEU A 106 0.02 6.80 -19.90
N ILE A 107 -0.53 6.75 -21.12
CA ILE A 107 -0.37 7.84 -22.11
C ILE A 107 -0.98 9.14 -21.59
N PHE A 108 -2.23 9.10 -21.14
CA PHE A 108 -2.92 10.28 -20.62
C PHE A 108 -2.28 10.77 -19.32
N GLY A 109 -1.78 9.87 -18.46
CA GLY A 109 -0.99 10.24 -17.29
C GLY A 109 0.25 11.05 -17.65
N TYR A 110 1.03 10.59 -18.63
CA TYR A 110 2.20 11.32 -19.12
C TYR A 110 1.83 12.68 -19.73
N LEU A 111 0.79 12.73 -20.56
CA LEU A 111 0.30 13.98 -21.16
C LEU A 111 -0.20 14.96 -20.09
N SER A 112 -0.92 14.45 -19.09
CA SER A 112 -1.44 15.26 -17.98
C SER A 112 -0.29 15.90 -17.20
N VAL A 113 0.68 15.11 -16.74
CA VAL A 113 1.86 15.63 -16.02
C VAL A 113 2.65 16.62 -16.88
N SER A 114 2.87 16.29 -18.16
CA SER A 114 3.64 17.15 -19.08
C SER A 114 2.94 18.47 -19.39
N THR A 115 1.62 18.50 -19.32
CA THR A 115 0.79 19.69 -19.55
C THR A 115 0.29 20.33 -18.26
N LEU A 116 0.88 19.98 -17.12
CA LEU A 116 0.52 20.50 -15.80
C LEU A 116 -0.98 20.31 -15.47
N GLY A 117 -1.54 19.17 -15.82
CA GLY A 117 -2.92 18.80 -15.53
C GLY A 117 -3.96 19.48 -16.43
N LEU A 118 -3.55 20.14 -17.52
CA LEU A 118 -4.49 20.68 -18.52
C LEU A 118 -5.25 19.55 -19.22
N ILE A 119 -4.54 18.47 -19.58
CA ILE A 119 -5.14 17.25 -20.10
C ILE A 119 -5.51 16.34 -18.91
N PRO A 120 -6.77 15.89 -18.79
CA PRO A 120 -7.16 14.97 -17.72
C PRO A 120 -6.53 13.59 -17.92
N ALA A 121 -6.18 12.92 -16.83
CA ALA A 121 -5.82 11.52 -16.78
C ALA A 121 -6.69 10.78 -15.76
N TYR A 122 -7.03 9.54 -16.07
CA TYR A 122 -7.80 8.67 -15.17
C TYR A 122 -7.35 7.23 -15.35
N SER A 123 -7.28 6.51 -14.23
CA SER A 123 -7.18 5.05 -14.18
C SER A 123 -8.21 4.51 -13.20
N GLY A 124 -8.87 3.42 -13.58
CA GLY A 124 -9.83 2.73 -12.74
C GLY A 124 -9.48 1.27 -12.44
N ASN A 125 -8.34 0.78 -12.92
CA ASN A 125 -8.02 -0.66 -12.98
C ASN A 125 -6.60 -1.01 -12.51
N ASP A 126 -5.76 -0.02 -12.16
CA ASP A 126 -4.46 -0.27 -11.55
C ASP A 126 -4.61 -0.65 -10.07
N GLY A 127 -3.51 -0.93 -9.38
CA GLY A 127 -3.55 -1.29 -7.96
C GLY A 127 -2.49 -2.33 -7.61
N TYR A 128 -2.84 -3.28 -6.75
CA TYR A 128 -1.87 -4.16 -6.10
C TYR A 128 -2.40 -5.57 -5.96
N TRP A 129 -1.48 -6.54 -6.01
CA TRP A 129 -1.70 -7.88 -5.49
C TRP A 129 -0.83 -8.00 -4.25
N VAL A 130 -1.46 -8.14 -3.09
CA VAL A 130 -0.78 -8.29 -1.81
C VAL A 130 -0.81 -9.76 -1.45
N ARG A 131 0.36 -10.40 -1.45
CA ARG A 131 0.52 -11.82 -1.12
C ARG A 131 1.23 -11.98 0.21
N TYR A 132 0.64 -12.76 1.09
CA TYR A 132 1.23 -13.22 2.34
C TYR A 132 1.52 -14.71 2.21
N GLN A 133 2.78 -15.05 1.98
CA GLN A 133 3.23 -16.44 1.89
C GLN A 133 3.73 -16.88 3.27
N VAL A 134 3.08 -17.89 3.84
CA VAL A 134 3.42 -18.44 5.15
C VAL A 134 4.23 -19.71 4.97
N PHE A 135 5.30 -19.82 5.74
CA PHE A 135 6.24 -20.93 5.77
C PHE A 135 6.36 -21.48 7.18
N PHE A 136 6.54 -22.79 7.28
CA PHE A 136 6.99 -23.49 8.48
C PHE A 136 8.24 -24.28 8.13
N ASP A 137 9.33 -24.08 8.87
CA ASP A 137 10.60 -24.79 8.64
C ASP A 137 11.03 -24.76 7.15
N GLN A 138 10.98 -23.57 6.55
CA GLN A 138 11.28 -23.27 5.14
C GLN A 138 10.32 -23.89 4.10
N GLN A 139 9.33 -24.66 4.52
CA GLN A 139 8.31 -25.19 3.62
C GLN A 139 7.13 -24.23 3.56
N ARG A 140 6.74 -23.82 2.34
CA ARG A 140 5.56 -22.97 2.15
C ARG A 140 4.31 -23.78 2.45
N ILE A 141 3.56 -23.37 3.46
CA ILE A 141 2.33 -24.05 3.89
C ILE A 141 1.07 -23.41 3.29
N LYS A 142 1.09 -22.09 3.07
CA LYS A 142 -0.09 -21.36 2.59
C LYS A 142 0.27 -20.03 1.95
N THR A 143 -0.57 -19.57 1.03
CA THR A 143 -0.53 -18.22 0.48
C THR A 143 -1.90 -17.58 0.63
N TYR A 144 -1.94 -16.37 1.17
CA TYR A 144 -3.11 -15.50 1.19
C TYR A 144 -2.90 -14.37 0.19
N GLU A 145 -3.88 -14.11 -0.65
CA GLU A 145 -3.78 -13.13 -1.73
C GLU A 145 -4.97 -12.19 -1.69
N TYR A 146 -4.68 -10.89 -1.72
CA TYR A 146 -5.67 -9.83 -1.74
C TYR A 146 -5.41 -8.94 -2.96
N GLN A 147 -6.40 -8.87 -3.85
CA GLN A 147 -6.37 -7.97 -4.99
C GLN A 147 -6.95 -6.62 -4.58
N VAL A 148 -6.23 -5.55 -4.86
CA VAL A 148 -6.65 -4.18 -4.55
C VAL A 148 -6.73 -3.40 -5.85
N THR A 149 -7.83 -2.70 -6.06
CA THR A 149 -7.98 -1.76 -7.17
C THR A 149 -7.75 -0.34 -6.68
N ARG A 150 -6.76 0.34 -7.25
CA ARG A 150 -6.57 1.78 -7.12
C ARG A 150 -7.32 2.47 -8.24
N LYS A 151 -7.96 3.59 -7.90
CA LYS A 151 -8.52 4.53 -8.86
C LYS A 151 -7.87 5.87 -8.63
N PHE A 152 -7.43 6.52 -9.70
CA PHE A 152 -6.95 7.89 -9.60
C PHE A 152 -7.46 8.75 -10.75
N GLY A 153 -7.64 10.03 -10.47
CA GLY A 153 -7.89 11.08 -11.44
C GLY A 153 -6.92 12.22 -11.23
N LEU A 154 -6.25 12.65 -12.29
CA LEU A 154 -5.37 13.81 -12.29
C LEU A 154 -5.89 14.83 -13.30
N TRP A 155 -6.30 15.99 -12.81
CA TRP A 155 -6.77 17.07 -13.66
C TRP A 155 -6.77 18.38 -12.88
N LEU A 156 -6.34 19.48 -13.51
CA LEU A 156 -6.22 20.78 -12.84
C LEU A 156 -7.54 21.23 -12.20
N PHE A 157 -8.67 20.91 -12.83
CA PHE A 157 -10.00 21.27 -12.32
C PHE A 157 -10.49 20.38 -11.18
N LEU A 158 -9.74 19.35 -10.79
CA LEU A 158 -10.01 18.58 -9.57
C LEU A 158 -9.47 19.25 -8.29
N LEU A 159 -8.69 20.33 -8.40
CA LEU A 159 -8.16 21.05 -7.24
C LEU A 159 -9.21 21.46 -6.20
N PRO A 160 -10.39 22.01 -6.57
CA PRO A 160 -11.44 22.33 -5.59
C PRO A 160 -12.02 21.10 -4.87
N PHE A 161 -11.74 19.91 -5.38
CA PHE A 161 -12.23 18.62 -4.89
C PHE A 161 -11.13 17.78 -4.21
N ALA A 162 -9.93 18.35 -4.00
CA ALA A 162 -8.81 17.64 -3.38
C ALA A 162 -9.13 17.10 -1.97
N TRP A 163 -10.09 17.73 -1.28
CA TRP A 163 -10.59 17.28 0.02
C TRP A 163 -11.24 15.90 -0.02
N ILE A 164 -11.67 15.39 -1.18
CA ILE A 164 -12.23 14.04 -1.31
C ILE A 164 -11.21 12.99 -0.84
N ASN A 165 -9.91 13.21 -1.04
CA ASN A 165 -8.86 12.30 -0.56
C ASN A 165 -8.90 12.11 0.97
N LEU A 166 -9.38 13.10 1.73
CA LEU A 166 -9.52 13.00 3.19
C LEU A 166 -10.72 12.13 3.61
N ALA A 167 -11.67 11.91 2.69
CA ALA A 167 -12.90 11.17 2.92
C ALA A 167 -12.92 9.81 2.21
N THR A 168 -11.80 9.40 1.60
CA THR A 168 -11.67 8.14 0.89
C THR A 168 -10.52 7.33 1.44
N TYR A 169 -10.57 6.02 1.24
CA TYR A 169 -9.49 5.12 1.66
C TYR A 169 -8.15 5.50 1.05
N SER A 170 -7.13 5.47 1.91
CA SER A 170 -5.73 5.67 1.59
C SER A 170 -5.01 4.34 1.36
N GLU A 171 -3.76 4.41 0.90
CA GLU A 171 -2.89 3.23 0.80
C GLU A 171 -2.65 2.58 2.17
N GLU A 172 -2.54 3.39 3.22
CA GLU A 172 -2.35 2.90 4.59
C GLU A 172 -3.56 2.10 5.09
N ASP A 173 -4.77 2.51 4.72
CA ASP A 173 -6.00 1.79 5.06
C ASP A 173 -6.01 0.41 4.39
N VAL A 174 -5.65 0.34 3.12
CA VAL A 174 -5.56 -0.92 2.37
C VAL A 174 -4.58 -1.90 3.01
N PHE A 175 -3.36 -1.45 3.30
CA PHE A 175 -2.36 -2.34 3.89
C PHE A 175 -2.69 -2.71 5.33
N THR A 176 -3.33 -1.82 6.09
CA THR A 176 -3.89 -2.14 7.40
C THR A 176 -4.95 -3.24 7.28
N ALA A 177 -5.93 -3.05 6.40
CA ALA A 177 -7.04 -3.98 6.21
C ALA A 177 -6.57 -5.36 5.72
N THR A 178 -5.71 -5.41 4.70
CA THR A 178 -5.22 -6.68 4.15
C THR A 178 -4.32 -7.43 5.13
N THR A 179 -3.47 -6.73 5.90
CA THR A 179 -2.65 -7.39 6.94
C THR A 179 -3.53 -7.95 8.05
N HIS A 180 -4.56 -7.21 8.44
CA HIS A 180 -5.48 -7.68 9.45
C HIS A 180 -6.30 -8.89 8.96
N GLN A 181 -6.89 -8.80 7.77
CA GLN A 181 -7.61 -9.90 7.16
C GLN A 181 -6.71 -11.15 7.00
N PHE A 182 -5.44 -10.98 6.64
CA PHE A 182 -4.46 -12.06 6.60
C PHE A 182 -4.36 -12.80 7.92
N PHE A 183 -4.20 -12.09 9.04
CA PHE A 183 -4.10 -12.73 10.35
C PHE A 183 -5.39 -13.46 10.74
N LEU A 184 -6.56 -12.89 10.43
CA LEU A 184 -7.85 -13.52 10.70
C LEU A 184 -8.06 -14.78 9.85
N ASP A 185 -7.74 -14.72 8.56
CA ASP A 185 -7.84 -15.87 7.65
C ASP A 185 -6.86 -16.96 8.05
N ALA A 186 -5.62 -16.60 8.41
CA ALA A 186 -4.61 -17.55 8.87
C ALA A 186 -4.99 -18.25 10.17
N LEU A 187 -5.66 -17.54 11.09
CA LEU A 187 -6.21 -18.15 12.31
C LEU A 187 -7.39 -19.05 12.03
N LYS A 188 -8.33 -18.60 11.18
CA LYS A 188 -9.50 -19.38 10.78
C LYS A 188 -9.10 -20.69 10.10
N ASP A 189 -8.07 -20.65 9.26
CA ASP A 189 -7.52 -21.79 8.55
C ASP A 189 -6.59 -22.66 9.41
N LYS A 190 -6.32 -22.26 10.67
CA LYS A 190 -5.37 -22.92 11.58
C LYS A 190 -3.95 -23.01 11.01
N THR A 191 -3.57 -22.07 10.15
CA THR A 191 -2.24 -22.02 9.52
C THR A 191 -1.13 -21.83 10.56
N PHE A 192 -1.43 -21.14 11.66
CA PHE A 192 -0.48 -20.91 12.76
C PHE A 192 -0.45 -22.05 13.80
N ASP A 193 -1.26 -23.10 13.65
CA ASP A 193 -1.30 -24.23 14.59
C ASP A 193 -0.29 -25.34 14.23
N GLN A 194 0.65 -25.09 13.30
CA GLN A 194 1.74 -26.03 13.03
C GLN A 194 2.58 -26.16 14.31
N GLU A 195 2.69 -27.39 14.82
CA GLU A 195 3.38 -27.67 16.09
C GLU A 195 4.87 -27.34 15.98
N VAL A 196 5.36 -26.50 16.90
CA VAL A 196 6.79 -26.23 17.17
C VAL A 196 7.43 -27.41 17.91
#